data_AF-A0A6L8LY62-F1
#
_entry.id   AF-A0A6L8LY62-F1
#
_cell.length_a   1.000
_cell.length_b   1.000
_cell.length_c   1.000
_cell.angle_alpha   90.00
_cell.angle_beta   90.00
_cell.angle_gamma   90.00
#
_symmetry.space_group_name_H-M   'P 1'
#
loop_
_entity.id
_entity.type
_entity.pdbx_description
1 polymer ?
#
loop_
_entity_poly.entity_id
_entity_poly.type
_entity_poly.pdbx_seq_one_letter_code
_entity_poly.pdbx_strand_id
1 'polypeptide(L)'
;MKAKVLSVAIGLITFSGAYAQSSDSAQRMVSPRIVGGTPAVEGDWSSIAAITDSSNKHFCGGSFIGGRYVLTAAHCLIGESIGSFNVHIGAYDRRNLSKDSSIGVVSYYLHPDYNAGTYANDIAIIELEKEIKESNGKTVPKMLLASFGDANSLTKGDIFTVAGWGTLREDGYKPYELNEVDVPFVDLATCQNTGKEGYDDIGPYDAICAGLEDGGKDSCQGDSGGPLVIKENGGYKQYGVVSWGDGCARKNAYGVYANVGYFNQSGNFIEKYTAGVSYTQNTIFMSKEEKRRVSLPLTNRSNERFDIRSITWPDGVTEVANSCTTTIEIGDTCTIDVDVDAAAAFPAGQDTANIQIETDHTVVSELSMNMVYITEKKQEGSGKSGGSTSLAMLLLAMFGFGLRAKRKR
;
A
#
# COMPACT_ATOMS: atom_id res chain seq x y z
N MET A 1 55.12 22.41 -87.16
CA MET A 1 53.97 22.18 -86.26
C MET A 1 54.48 21.55 -84.98
N LYS A 2 54.01 22.08 -83.83
CA LYS A 2 54.32 21.69 -82.43
C LYS A 2 54.07 20.18 -82.23
N ALA A 3 54.75 19.41 -81.38
CA ALA A 3 55.36 19.69 -80.08
C ALA A 3 56.48 18.67 -79.76
N LYS A 4 57.45 19.08 -78.93
CA LYS A 4 58.44 18.21 -78.27
C LYS A 4 58.20 18.22 -76.75
N VAL A 5 58.00 17.02 -76.22
CA VAL A 5 58.54 16.41 -74.99
C VAL A 5 58.87 17.34 -73.81
N LEU A 6 58.34 17.01 -72.62
CA LEU A 6 59.13 17.10 -71.39
C LEU A 6 58.72 16.02 -70.38
N SER A 7 59.75 15.35 -69.87
CA SER A 7 59.79 14.32 -68.84
C SER A 7 59.45 14.84 -67.44
N VAL A 8 59.23 13.94 -66.47
CA VAL A 8 60.03 13.77 -65.23
C VAL A 8 59.28 12.86 -64.22
N ALA A 9 60.04 11.97 -63.57
CA ALA A 9 59.63 11.05 -62.51
C ALA A 9 59.72 11.69 -61.12
N ILE A 10 58.78 11.39 -60.22
CA ILE A 10 58.79 11.60 -58.75
C ILE A 10 57.76 10.57 -58.21
N GLY A 11 57.91 9.76 -57.15
CA GLY A 11 58.71 9.76 -55.92
C GLY A 11 57.77 9.28 -54.80
N LEU A 12 58.19 8.28 -53.99
CA LEU A 12 57.38 7.64 -52.93
C LEU A 12 56.79 8.64 -51.92
N ILE A 13 55.54 8.42 -51.50
CA ILE A 13 54.94 9.05 -50.31
C ILE A 13 54.49 7.95 -49.35
N THR A 14 55.20 7.82 -48.23
CA THR A 14 54.79 7.10 -47.03
C THR A 14 53.84 7.97 -46.22
N PHE A 15 52.60 7.52 -45.99
CA PHE A 15 51.67 8.19 -45.08
C PHE A 15 51.75 7.54 -43.69
N SER A 16 52.42 8.21 -42.76
CA SER A 16 52.29 8.01 -41.32
C SER A 16 51.05 8.75 -40.84
N GLY A 17 49.93 8.04 -40.64
CA GLY A 17 48.72 8.59 -40.02
C GLY A 17 48.86 8.59 -38.50
N ALA A 18 48.86 9.78 -37.90
CA ALA A 18 48.91 9.98 -36.46
C ALA A 18 47.68 9.39 -35.75
N TYR A 19 47.92 8.76 -34.60
CA TYR A 19 46.88 8.40 -33.63
C TYR A 19 46.24 9.67 -33.07
N ALA A 20 44.99 9.93 -33.43
CA ALA A 20 44.12 10.82 -32.67
C ALA A 20 43.24 9.94 -31.77
N GLN A 21 43.50 9.99 -30.47
CA GLN A 21 42.59 9.46 -29.45
C GLN A 21 41.27 10.24 -29.52
N SER A 22 40.21 9.63 -30.03
CA SER A 22 38.85 10.11 -29.76
C SER A 22 38.47 9.62 -28.37
N SER A 23 38.57 10.52 -27.38
CA SER A 23 37.88 10.39 -26.11
C SER A 23 36.38 10.55 -26.38
N ASP A 24 35.70 9.46 -26.72
CA ASP A 24 34.24 9.45 -26.74
C ASP A 24 33.76 9.18 -25.32
N SER A 25 33.53 10.30 -24.65
CA SER A 25 32.84 10.45 -23.39
C SER A 25 31.63 9.52 -23.32
N ALA A 26 31.63 8.68 -22.28
CA ALA A 26 30.50 7.88 -21.84
C ALA A 26 29.20 8.69 -21.91
N GLN A 27 28.37 8.42 -22.92
CA GLN A 27 26.95 8.73 -22.86
C GLN A 27 26.38 7.91 -21.71
N ARG A 28 26.28 8.53 -20.53
CA ARG A 28 25.44 8.05 -19.44
C ARG A 28 24.04 7.85 -20.01
N MET A 29 23.66 6.59 -20.21
CA MET A 29 22.27 6.20 -20.41
C MET A 29 21.47 6.70 -19.21
N VAL A 30 20.73 7.79 -19.40
CA VAL A 30 19.76 8.26 -18.41
C VAL A 30 18.56 7.34 -18.52
N SER A 31 18.53 6.31 -17.68
CA SER A 31 17.36 5.46 -17.47
C SER A 31 16.35 6.24 -16.62
N PRO A 32 15.08 6.42 -17.05
CA PRO A 32 14.08 7.07 -16.21
C PRO A 32 13.71 6.13 -15.04
N ARG A 33 13.36 6.74 -13.90
CA ARG A 33 13.14 6.20 -12.54
C ARG A 33 11.79 6.75 -12.02
N ILE A 34 11.39 6.55 -10.74
CA ILE A 34 10.13 7.14 -10.20
C ILE A 34 10.00 8.55 -10.77
N VAL A 35 8.83 9.04 -11.22
CA VAL A 35 8.84 10.20 -12.13
C VAL A 35 9.72 11.32 -11.57
N GLY A 36 10.85 11.62 -12.25
CA GLY A 36 11.87 12.57 -11.79
C GLY A 36 12.74 12.19 -10.56
N GLY A 37 12.88 10.91 -10.23
CA GLY A 37 13.59 10.33 -9.08
C GLY A 37 14.89 9.59 -9.41
N THR A 38 15.46 8.91 -8.42
CA THR A 38 16.75 8.21 -8.46
C THR A 38 16.65 6.80 -7.83
N PRO A 39 17.59 5.86 -8.01
CA PRO A 39 17.59 4.58 -7.32
C PRO A 39 17.84 4.88 -5.87
N ALA A 40 17.16 4.12 -5.04
CA ALA A 40 17.59 4.00 -3.68
C ALA A 40 18.99 3.36 -3.63
N VAL A 41 19.74 3.67 -2.59
CA VAL A 41 20.94 2.91 -2.24
C VAL A 41 20.50 1.60 -1.57
N GLU A 42 21.07 0.47 -1.98
CA GLU A 42 20.75 -0.82 -1.36
C GLU A 42 21.07 -0.78 0.14
N GLY A 43 20.08 -1.10 0.96
CA GLY A 43 20.19 -1.12 2.42
C GLY A 43 19.63 0.13 3.12
N ASP A 44 19.49 1.26 2.43
CA ASP A 44 18.95 2.49 3.04
C ASP A 44 17.49 2.29 3.48
N TRP A 45 16.73 1.48 2.75
CA TRP A 45 15.31 1.23 2.99
C TRP A 45 15.06 -0.12 3.64
N SER A 46 15.76 -0.43 4.72
CA SER A 46 15.67 -1.75 5.38
C SER A 46 14.26 -2.12 5.87
N SER A 47 13.42 -1.13 6.22
CA SER A 47 12.04 -1.36 6.68
C SER A 47 11.00 -1.36 5.56
N ILE A 48 11.37 -1.16 4.29
CA ILE A 48 10.38 -1.15 3.21
C ILE A 48 9.81 -2.55 3.00
N ALA A 49 8.54 -2.63 2.64
CA ALA A 49 7.87 -3.88 2.32
C ALA A 49 7.39 -3.88 0.86
N ALA A 50 7.59 -5.00 0.17
CA ALA A 50 6.97 -5.29 -1.12
C ALA A 50 5.82 -6.28 -0.90
N ILE A 51 4.66 -5.96 -1.47
CA ILE A 51 3.47 -6.81 -1.45
C ILE A 51 3.27 -7.38 -2.85
N THR A 52 3.26 -8.70 -2.93
CA THR A 52 3.21 -9.44 -4.19
C THR A 52 2.01 -10.36 -4.22
N ASP A 53 1.50 -10.66 -5.42
CA ASP A 53 0.49 -11.71 -5.58
C ASP A 53 1.11 -13.11 -5.36
N SER A 54 0.27 -14.14 -5.42
CA SER A 54 0.71 -15.55 -5.34
C SER A 54 1.75 -15.97 -6.40
N SER A 55 1.90 -15.20 -7.48
CA SER A 55 2.92 -15.39 -8.53
C SER A 55 4.19 -14.55 -8.28
N ASN A 56 4.34 -13.96 -7.09
CA ASN A 56 5.41 -13.05 -6.68
C ASN A 56 5.50 -11.77 -7.53
N LYS A 57 4.40 -11.37 -8.18
CA LYS A 57 4.37 -10.11 -8.90
C LYS A 57 3.99 -8.96 -7.97
N HIS A 58 4.89 -8.00 -7.86
CA HIS A 58 4.71 -6.78 -7.06
C HIS A 58 3.53 -5.93 -7.53
N PHE A 59 2.61 -5.64 -6.61
CA PHE A 59 1.45 -4.78 -6.86
C PHE A 59 1.36 -3.57 -5.93
N CYS A 60 1.77 -3.69 -4.66
CA CYS A 60 1.77 -2.59 -3.68
C CYS A 60 3.04 -2.60 -2.82
N GLY A 61 3.37 -1.46 -2.23
CA GLY A 61 4.38 -1.30 -1.18
C GLY A 61 3.79 -1.33 0.23
N GLY A 62 4.68 -1.21 1.21
CA GLY A 62 4.36 -1.08 2.62
C GLY A 62 5.59 -0.69 3.42
N SER A 63 5.44 -0.60 4.74
CA SER A 63 6.55 -0.39 5.68
C SER A 63 6.42 -1.30 6.89
N PHE A 64 7.50 -1.95 7.28
CA PHE A 64 7.57 -2.72 8.52
C PHE A 64 7.64 -1.77 9.72
N ILE A 65 6.62 -1.82 10.58
CA ILE A 65 6.47 -0.93 11.74
C ILE A 65 6.85 -1.61 13.07
N GLY A 66 7.40 -2.82 13.00
CA GLY A 66 7.92 -3.56 14.15
C GLY A 66 7.08 -4.78 14.52
N GLY A 67 7.69 -5.67 15.30
CA GLY A 67 7.05 -6.91 15.75
C GLY A 67 6.59 -7.74 14.56
N ARG A 68 5.28 -7.76 14.33
CA ARG A 68 4.60 -8.60 13.33
C ARG A 68 3.82 -7.77 12.32
N TYR A 69 4.05 -6.47 12.23
CA TYR A 69 3.12 -5.56 11.55
C TYR A 69 3.78 -4.81 10.39
N VAL A 70 3.05 -4.75 9.28
CA VAL A 70 3.36 -3.92 8.12
C VAL A 70 2.23 -2.93 7.89
N LEU A 71 2.56 -1.66 7.73
CA LEU A 71 1.65 -0.58 7.38
C LEU A 71 1.57 -0.46 5.85
N THR A 72 0.37 -0.34 5.31
CA THR A 72 0.11 -0.17 3.87
C THR A 72 -1.23 0.56 3.65
N ALA A 73 -1.69 0.66 2.41
CA ALA A 73 -2.96 1.27 2.04
C ALA A 73 -4.10 0.23 2.07
N ALA A 74 -5.31 0.65 2.41
CA ALA A 74 -6.48 -0.23 2.42
C ALA A 74 -6.87 -0.71 1.02
N HIS A 75 -6.74 0.17 0.02
CA HIS A 75 -7.03 -0.16 -1.38
C HIS A 75 -6.13 -1.26 -1.95
N CYS A 76 -4.98 -1.54 -1.32
CA CYS A 76 -4.09 -2.64 -1.72
C CYS A 76 -4.64 -4.01 -1.31
N LEU A 77 -5.46 -4.08 -0.27
CA LEU A 77 -5.86 -5.35 0.37
C LEU A 77 -7.36 -5.60 0.31
N ILE A 78 -8.15 -4.62 -0.09
CA ILE A 78 -9.58 -4.76 -0.26
C ILE A 78 -9.90 -5.87 -1.29
N GLY A 79 -10.66 -6.88 -0.85
CA GLY A 79 -11.01 -8.04 -1.66
C GLY A 79 -9.91 -9.10 -1.81
N GLU A 80 -8.73 -8.91 -1.23
CA GLU A 80 -7.72 -9.96 -1.14
C GLU A 80 -8.10 -11.01 -0.09
N SER A 81 -7.62 -12.24 -0.25
CA SER A 81 -7.80 -13.30 0.75
C SER A 81 -6.47 -13.62 1.40
N ILE A 82 -6.48 -14.10 2.65
CA ILE A 82 -5.25 -14.62 3.25
C ILE A 82 -4.70 -15.75 2.37
N GLY A 83 -3.43 -15.62 1.98
CA GLY A 83 -2.75 -16.55 1.06
C GLY A 83 -2.84 -16.18 -0.44
N SER A 84 -3.60 -15.16 -0.84
CA SER A 84 -3.58 -14.64 -2.23
C SER A 84 -2.39 -13.71 -2.50
N PHE A 85 -1.77 -13.18 -1.43
CA PHE A 85 -0.64 -12.28 -1.48
C PHE A 85 0.47 -12.67 -0.50
N ASN A 86 1.67 -12.14 -0.72
CA ASN A 86 2.86 -12.34 0.09
C ASN A 86 3.48 -10.98 0.47
N VAL A 87 4.25 -10.97 1.56
CA VAL A 87 4.98 -9.79 2.03
C VAL A 87 6.48 -10.09 2.07
N HIS A 88 7.30 -9.16 1.57
CA HIS A 88 8.75 -9.23 1.64
C HIS A 88 9.28 -7.95 2.28
N ILE A 89 10.07 -8.08 3.34
CA ILE A 89 10.62 -6.93 4.08
C ILE A 89 12.10 -6.75 3.76
N GLY A 90 12.51 -5.49 3.57
CA GLY A 90 13.88 -5.11 3.20
C GLY A 90 14.22 -5.49 1.76
N ALA A 91 13.21 -5.57 0.88
CA ALA A 91 13.41 -5.83 -0.54
C ALA A 91 14.12 -4.65 -1.21
N TYR A 92 14.97 -4.96 -2.20
CA TYR A 92 15.61 -3.95 -3.06
C TYR A 92 15.34 -4.24 -4.54
N ASP A 93 15.63 -5.47 -4.98
CA ASP A 93 15.41 -5.91 -6.35
C ASP A 93 14.24 -6.88 -6.43
N ARG A 94 13.19 -6.50 -7.16
CA ARG A 94 11.98 -7.32 -7.25
C ARG A 94 12.18 -8.65 -7.99
N ARG A 95 13.28 -8.82 -8.73
CA ARG A 95 13.64 -10.09 -9.39
C ARG A 95 14.01 -11.19 -8.39
N ASN A 96 14.38 -10.79 -7.17
CA ASN A 96 14.75 -11.70 -6.09
C ASN A 96 13.59 -11.99 -5.13
N LEU A 97 12.38 -11.48 -5.43
CA LEU A 97 11.18 -11.81 -4.67
C LEU A 97 10.75 -13.22 -5.04
N SER A 98 10.74 -14.08 -4.04
CA SER A 98 10.38 -15.47 -4.19
C SER A 98 9.58 -15.92 -2.98
N LYS A 99 8.79 -16.98 -3.14
CA LYS A 99 8.02 -17.53 -2.04
C LYS A 99 8.89 -17.90 -0.82
N ASP A 100 10.10 -18.39 -1.05
CA ASP A 100 11.04 -18.78 0.01
C ASP A 100 11.56 -17.59 0.83
N SER A 101 11.57 -16.39 0.24
CA SER A 101 11.95 -15.13 0.91
C SER A 101 10.75 -14.31 1.38
N SER A 102 9.53 -14.86 1.27
CA SER A 102 8.31 -14.21 1.76
C SER A 102 8.07 -14.50 3.24
N ILE A 103 7.31 -13.62 3.88
CA ILE A 103 6.85 -13.76 5.25
C ILE A 103 5.36 -14.07 5.21
N GLY A 104 4.96 -15.14 5.89
CA GLY A 104 3.56 -15.55 5.99
C GLY A 104 2.70 -14.44 6.60
N VAL A 105 1.46 -14.33 6.11
CA VAL A 105 0.46 -13.38 6.60
C VAL A 105 -0.65 -14.17 7.28
N VAL A 106 -1.06 -13.74 8.48
CA VAL A 106 -2.15 -14.39 9.24
C VAL A 106 -3.41 -13.55 9.28
N SER A 107 -3.30 -12.23 9.13
CA SER A 107 -4.45 -11.34 9.02
C SER A 107 -4.09 -10.02 8.34
N TYR A 108 -5.10 -9.25 7.98
CA TYR A 108 -4.96 -7.82 7.67
C TYR A 108 -6.21 -7.07 8.15
N TYR A 109 -6.01 -5.79 8.44
CA TYR A 109 -7.00 -4.90 9.01
C TYR A 109 -7.08 -3.64 8.16
N LEU A 110 -8.23 -3.42 7.53
CA LEU A 110 -8.57 -2.18 6.85
C LEU A 110 -9.13 -1.19 7.86
N HIS A 111 -8.95 0.11 7.62
CA HIS A 111 -9.67 1.12 8.39
C HIS A 111 -11.20 0.90 8.26
N PRO A 112 -11.96 0.83 9.36
CA PRO A 112 -13.41 0.58 9.32
C PRO A 112 -14.17 1.58 8.44
N ASP A 113 -13.73 2.84 8.44
CA ASP A 113 -14.30 3.93 7.63
C ASP A 113 -13.58 4.15 6.29
N TYR A 114 -12.79 3.18 5.81
CA TYR A 114 -12.19 3.28 4.48
C TYR A 114 -13.27 3.40 3.41
N ASN A 115 -13.18 4.43 2.55
CA ASN A 115 -14.13 4.65 1.46
C ASN A 115 -13.43 4.53 0.11
N ALA A 116 -13.69 3.44 -0.62
CA ALA A 116 -13.10 3.19 -1.93
C ALA A 116 -13.49 4.21 -3.02
N GLY A 117 -14.57 4.97 -2.84
CA GLY A 117 -15.00 6.01 -3.78
C GLY A 117 -14.24 7.33 -3.64
N THR A 118 -13.79 7.66 -2.43
CA THR A 118 -13.06 8.90 -2.13
C THR A 118 -11.61 8.67 -1.70
N TYR A 119 -11.22 7.42 -1.48
CA TYR A 119 -9.97 7.01 -0.81
C TYR A 119 -9.79 7.61 0.60
N ALA A 120 -10.88 8.06 1.24
CA ALA A 120 -10.83 8.50 2.62
C ALA A 120 -10.45 7.33 3.53
N ASN A 121 -9.61 7.60 4.53
CA ASN A 121 -9.07 6.60 5.46
C ASN A 121 -8.36 5.41 4.78
N ASP A 122 -7.61 5.65 3.71
CA ASP A 122 -6.90 4.61 2.96
C ASP A 122 -5.64 4.09 3.67
N ILE A 123 -5.84 3.38 4.77
CA ILE A 123 -4.78 2.84 5.62
C ILE A 123 -5.14 1.43 6.10
N ALA A 124 -4.14 0.55 6.14
CA ALA A 124 -4.29 -0.82 6.57
C ALA A 124 -3.05 -1.36 7.30
N ILE A 125 -3.27 -2.34 8.17
CA ILE A 125 -2.24 -3.12 8.85
C ILE A 125 -2.27 -4.54 8.32
N ILE A 126 -1.11 -5.09 7.94
CA ILE A 126 -0.92 -6.52 7.70
C ILE A 126 -0.28 -7.12 8.95
N GLU A 127 -0.85 -8.23 9.44
CA GLU A 127 -0.29 -9.03 10.51
C GLU A 127 0.43 -10.27 9.94
N LEU A 128 1.73 -10.35 10.21
CA LEU A 128 2.62 -11.41 9.79
C LEU A 128 2.54 -12.61 10.73
N GLU A 129 2.91 -13.79 10.26
CA GLU A 129 2.87 -15.05 11.03
C GLU A 129 3.85 -15.09 12.21
N LYS A 130 4.94 -14.32 12.16
CA LYS A 130 5.97 -14.30 13.20
C LYS A 130 6.50 -12.90 13.43
N GLU A 131 7.10 -12.69 14.59
CA GLU A 131 7.89 -11.49 14.84
C GLU A 131 9.12 -11.46 13.97
N ILE A 132 9.40 -10.28 13.40
CA ILE A 132 10.51 -10.05 12.49
C ILE A 132 11.58 -9.25 13.22
N LYS A 133 12.75 -9.87 13.36
CA LYS A 133 13.99 -9.23 13.82
C LYS A 133 15.00 -9.15 12.67
N GLU A 134 14.95 -10.13 11.78
CA GLU A 134 15.83 -10.26 10.62
C GLU A 134 15.03 -10.69 9.40
N SER A 135 15.44 -10.21 8.23
CA SER A 135 14.95 -10.60 6.92
C SER A 135 16.15 -10.73 5.98
N ASN A 136 16.21 -11.82 5.20
CA ASN A 136 17.32 -12.09 4.27
C ASN A 136 18.72 -11.99 4.92
N GLY A 137 18.85 -12.43 6.18
CA GLY A 137 20.12 -12.40 6.93
C GLY A 137 20.59 -11.01 7.39
N LYS A 138 19.72 -10.00 7.33
CA LYS A 138 19.99 -8.64 7.81
C LYS A 138 18.99 -8.26 8.90
N THR A 139 19.44 -7.53 9.93
CA THR A 139 18.55 -6.93 10.92
C THR A 139 17.62 -5.93 10.23
N VAL A 140 16.33 -6.00 10.58
CA VAL A 140 15.32 -5.09 10.05
C VAL A 140 14.88 -4.15 11.18
N PRO A 141 15.28 -2.87 11.15
CA PRO A 141 14.72 -1.89 12.08
C PRO A 141 13.25 -1.64 11.76
N LYS A 142 12.46 -1.27 12.77
CA LYS A 142 11.11 -0.75 12.52
C LYS A 142 11.18 0.65 11.92
N MET A 143 10.25 0.98 11.03
CA MET A 143 10.01 2.34 10.57
C MET A 143 9.53 3.19 11.75
N LEU A 144 10.09 4.40 11.91
CA LEU A 144 9.57 5.36 12.87
C LEU A 144 8.31 5.99 12.26
N LEU A 145 7.27 6.18 13.07
CA LEU A 145 6.01 6.78 12.62
C LEU A 145 5.91 8.20 13.17
N ALA A 146 5.44 9.13 12.33
CA ALA A 146 5.09 10.47 12.77
C ALA A 146 4.00 10.42 13.83
N SER A 147 4.12 11.31 14.81
CA SER A 147 3.03 11.65 15.73
C SER A 147 2.09 12.65 15.09
N PHE A 148 0.92 12.86 15.70
CA PHE A 148 0.00 13.94 15.29
C PHE A 148 0.66 15.33 15.39
N GLY A 149 1.54 15.53 16.37
CA GLY A 149 2.31 16.77 16.52
C GLY A 149 3.31 16.98 15.39
N ASP A 150 4.02 15.93 14.98
CA ASP A 150 4.94 15.97 13.83
C ASP A 150 4.16 16.36 12.55
N ALA A 151 3.05 15.68 12.26
CA ALA A 151 2.26 15.94 11.06
C ALA A 151 1.67 17.38 11.05
N ASN A 152 1.22 17.89 12.19
CA ASN A 152 0.71 19.28 12.28
C ASN A 152 1.82 20.34 12.27
N SER A 153 3.08 19.95 12.42
CA SER A 153 4.22 20.87 12.34
C SER A 153 4.75 21.07 10.92
N LEU A 154 4.22 20.30 9.95
CA LEU A 154 4.61 20.42 8.54
C LEU A 154 4.30 21.81 8.00
N THR A 155 5.25 22.35 7.26
CA THR A 155 5.17 23.66 6.61
C THR A 155 5.48 23.55 5.13
N LYS A 156 4.96 24.51 4.35
CA LYS A 156 5.19 24.55 2.91
C LYS A 156 6.68 24.53 2.60
N GLY A 157 7.10 23.55 1.80
CA GLY A 157 8.50 23.37 1.39
C GLY A 157 9.26 22.31 2.18
N ASP A 158 8.68 21.75 3.25
CA ASP A 158 9.22 20.53 3.85
C ASP A 158 9.29 19.43 2.78
N ILE A 159 10.44 18.74 2.72
CA ILE A 159 10.71 17.76 1.67
C ILE A 159 10.50 16.37 2.23
N PHE A 160 9.61 15.63 1.59
CA PHE A 160 9.47 14.20 1.79
C PHE A 160 10.26 13.44 0.74
N THR A 161 10.63 12.21 1.09
CA THR A 161 11.08 11.19 0.16
C THR A 161 10.04 10.07 0.10
N VAL A 162 9.64 9.68 -1.11
CA VAL A 162 8.84 8.47 -1.36
C VAL A 162 9.77 7.41 -1.95
N ALA A 163 9.64 6.16 -1.53
CA ALA A 163 10.36 5.05 -2.14
C ALA A 163 9.45 3.91 -2.56
N GLY A 164 9.79 3.29 -3.68
CA GLY A 164 9.06 2.15 -4.19
C GLY A 164 9.49 1.65 -5.56
N TRP A 165 8.62 0.84 -6.13
CA TRP A 165 8.79 0.03 -7.33
C TRP A 165 7.72 0.38 -8.38
N GLY A 166 7.12 1.55 -8.27
CA GLY A 166 6.10 2.04 -9.17
C GLY A 166 6.64 2.38 -10.55
N THR A 167 5.73 2.67 -11.47
CA THR A 167 6.07 3.06 -12.84
C THR A 167 6.85 4.39 -12.86
N LEU A 168 7.75 4.50 -13.83
CA LEU A 168 8.76 5.59 -13.91
C LEU A 168 8.30 6.81 -14.71
N ARG A 169 7.09 6.71 -15.21
CA ARG A 169 6.29 7.68 -15.94
C ARG A 169 4.90 7.07 -15.99
N GLU A 170 3.90 7.92 -16.19
CA GLU A 170 2.54 7.46 -16.45
C GLU A 170 2.55 6.43 -17.60
N ASP A 171 1.88 5.30 -17.38
CA ASP A 171 1.83 4.13 -18.28
C ASP A 171 3.21 3.52 -18.62
N GLY A 172 4.22 3.76 -17.79
CA GLY A 172 5.58 3.29 -17.95
C GLY A 172 5.84 1.85 -17.48
N TYR A 173 7.09 1.40 -17.61
CA TYR A 173 7.53 0.15 -17.00
C TYR A 173 7.90 0.37 -15.53
N LYS A 174 7.73 -0.68 -14.71
CA LYS A 174 8.16 -0.70 -13.31
C LYS A 174 9.66 -1.10 -13.22
N PRO A 175 10.52 -0.40 -12.46
CA PRO A 175 11.97 -0.61 -12.39
C PRO A 175 12.31 -1.83 -11.52
N TYR A 176 13.20 -2.73 -11.91
CA TYR A 176 13.46 -3.90 -11.04
C TYR A 176 13.97 -3.52 -9.64
N GLU A 177 14.86 -2.55 -9.59
CA GLU A 177 15.47 -2.03 -8.36
C GLU A 177 14.61 -0.93 -7.73
N LEU A 178 14.73 -0.79 -6.41
CA LEU A 178 14.03 0.22 -5.64
C LEU A 178 14.48 1.62 -6.06
N ASN A 179 13.51 2.53 -6.17
CA ASN A 179 13.74 3.93 -6.48
C ASN A 179 13.15 4.82 -5.40
N GLU A 180 13.60 6.07 -5.37
CA GLU A 180 13.15 7.11 -4.46
C GLU A 180 13.00 8.45 -5.19
N VAL A 181 12.11 9.30 -4.70
CA VAL A 181 11.89 10.65 -5.22
C VAL A 181 11.58 11.62 -4.08
N ASP A 182 12.12 12.83 -4.19
CA ASP A 182 11.79 13.92 -3.29
C ASP A 182 10.61 14.75 -3.81
N VAL A 183 9.61 14.96 -2.95
CA VAL A 183 8.41 15.75 -3.22
C VAL A 183 8.13 16.71 -2.05
N PRO A 184 7.80 17.99 -2.33
CA PRO A 184 7.54 18.95 -1.26
C PRO A 184 6.12 18.78 -0.70
N PHE A 185 5.95 19.06 0.59
CA PHE A 185 4.65 19.18 1.24
C PHE A 185 3.79 20.27 0.60
N VAL A 186 2.51 19.97 0.47
CA VAL A 186 1.47 20.88 -0.04
C VAL A 186 0.37 20.97 1.01
N ASP A 187 0.06 22.19 1.44
CA ASP A 187 -1.03 22.42 2.38
C ASP A 187 -2.37 22.01 1.78
N LEU A 188 -3.28 21.55 2.63
CA LEU A 188 -4.57 21.01 2.21
C LEU A 188 -5.37 22.00 1.36
N ALA A 189 -5.39 23.29 1.74
CA ALA A 189 -6.14 24.30 1.00
C ALA A 189 -5.60 24.42 -0.44
N THR A 190 -4.29 24.43 -0.65
CA THR A 190 -3.71 24.38 -1.99
C THR A 190 -4.08 23.07 -2.71
N CYS A 191 -4.03 21.94 -2.02
CA CYS A 191 -4.32 20.63 -2.60
C CYS A 191 -5.78 20.49 -3.06
N GLN A 192 -6.75 20.99 -2.29
CA GLN A 192 -8.18 20.96 -2.63
C GLN A 192 -8.52 21.91 -3.79
N ASN A 193 -7.72 22.93 -4.02
CA ASN A 193 -7.98 23.98 -5.03
C ASN A 193 -7.30 23.73 -6.38
N THR A 194 -7.05 22.47 -6.74
CA THR A 194 -6.48 22.09 -8.05
C THR A 194 -7.50 22.19 -9.20
N GLY A 195 -8.80 22.17 -8.88
CA GLY A 195 -9.88 22.08 -9.88
C GLY A 195 -9.98 20.71 -10.56
N LYS A 196 -9.32 19.69 -10.00
CA LYS A 196 -9.38 18.29 -10.45
C LYS A 196 -10.40 17.52 -9.61
N GLU A 197 -11.03 16.53 -10.24
CA GLU A 197 -12.05 15.69 -9.61
C GLU A 197 -11.52 14.98 -8.35
N GLY A 198 -12.31 15.01 -7.27
CA GLY A 198 -12.01 14.33 -6.00
C GLY A 198 -11.09 15.09 -5.04
N TYR A 199 -10.31 16.08 -5.53
CA TYR A 199 -9.41 16.84 -4.66
C TYR A 199 -10.17 17.74 -3.68
N ASP A 200 -11.34 18.25 -4.07
CA ASP A 200 -12.20 19.08 -3.22
C ASP A 200 -12.83 18.33 -2.04
N ASP A 201 -12.91 16.99 -2.15
CA ASP A 201 -13.47 16.11 -1.12
C ASP A 201 -12.39 15.53 -0.17
N ILE A 202 -11.11 15.91 -0.32
CA ILE A 202 -10.03 15.44 0.57
C ILE A 202 -10.33 15.87 2.02
N GLY A 203 -10.32 14.91 2.93
CA GLY A 203 -10.61 15.15 4.34
C GLY A 203 -9.51 15.95 5.05
N PRO A 204 -9.85 16.70 6.11
CA PRO A 204 -8.93 17.63 6.75
C PRO A 204 -7.84 16.99 7.61
N TYR A 205 -7.96 15.69 7.90
CA TYR A 205 -7.09 15.02 8.87
C TYR A 205 -6.51 13.71 8.35
N ASP A 206 -7.25 12.96 7.54
CA ASP A 206 -6.90 11.62 7.10
C ASP A 206 -5.90 11.61 5.92
N ALA A 207 -5.61 12.77 5.33
CA ALA A 207 -4.72 12.89 4.17
C ALA A 207 -3.63 13.95 4.33
N ILE A 208 -2.51 13.72 3.64
CA ILE A 208 -1.40 14.65 3.40
C ILE A 208 -1.23 14.77 1.89
N CYS A 209 -0.94 15.97 1.38
CA CYS A 209 -0.59 16.17 -0.02
C CYS A 209 0.90 16.50 -0.18
N ALA A 210 1.51 15.98 -1.23
CA ALA A 210 2.87 16.32 -1.62
C ALA A 210 3.05 16.28 -3.13
N GLY A 211 3.88 17.18 -3.67
CA GLY A 211 4.17 17.23 -5.10
C GLY A 211 4.52 18.63 -5.58
N LEU A 212 5.07 18.70 -6.79
CA LEU A 212 5.37 19.97 -7.47
C LEU A 212 4.13 20.45 -8.23
N GLU A 213 3.83 21.75 -8.14
CA GLU A 213 2.71 22.35 -8.88
C GLU A 213 2.87 22.16 -10.40
N ASP A 214 4.09 22.29 -10.92
CA ASP A 214 4.40 22.03 -12.34
C ASP A 214 4.39 20.54 -12.71
N GLY A 215 4.23 19.64 -11.74
CA GLY A 215 4.36 18.20 -11.91
C GLY A 215 5.82 17.79 -12.12
N GLY A 216 6.03 16.73 -12.90
CA GLY A 216 7.36 16.21 -13.22
C GLY A 216 8.03 15.37 -12.12
N LYS A 217 7.49 15.38 -10.89
CA LYS A 217 7.85 14.43 -9.82
C LYS A 217 6.64 13.88 -9.09
N ASP A 218 6.58 12.55 -8.95
CA ASP A 218 5.49 11.88 -8.23
C ASP A 218 5.78 10.40 -7.96
N SER A 219 5.09 9.84 -6.97
CA SER A 219 4.87 8.39 -6.85
C SER A 219 3.91 7.91 -7.94
N CYS A 220 3.95 6.63 -8.31
CA CYS A 220 3.14 6.15 -9.45
C CYS A 220 2.69 4.70 -9.28
N GLN A 221 2.11 4.09 -10.33
CA GLN A 221 1.45 2.79 -10.21
C GLN A 221 2.41 1.69 -9.70
N GLY A 222 2.12 1.15 -8.53
CA GLY A 222 2.95 0.16 -7.84
C GLY A 222 3.72 0.71 -6.64
N ASP A 223 3.69 2.02 -6.40
CA ASP A 223 4.15 2.64 -5.14
C ASP A 223 3.05 2.70 -4.07
N SER A 224 1.78 2.53 -4.46
CA SER A 224 0.62 2.41 -3.57
C SER A 224 0.91 1.61 -2.31
N GLY A 225 0.55 2.14 -1.14
CA GLY A 225 0.85 1.53 0.15
C GLY A 225 2.27 1.77 0.67
N GLY A 226 3.19 2.24 -0.18
CA GLY A 226 4.56 2.58 0.18
C GLY A 226 4.68 3.79 1.10
N PRO A 227 5.84 4.01 1.72
CA PRO A 227 6.02 5.06 2.71
C PRO A 227 6.35 6.43 2.08
N LEU A 228 5.76 7.49 2.61
CA LEU A 228 6.19 8.89 2.48
C LEU A 228 6.92 9.28 3.77
N VAL A 229 8.21 9.62 3.69
CA VAL A 229 9.06 9.81 4.87
C VAL A 229 9.79 11.15 4.86
N ILE A 230 10.22 11.59 6.04
CA ILE A 230 11.29 12.59 6.20
C ILE A 230 12.50 11.88 6.80
N LYS A 231 13.69 12.20 6.28
CA LYS A 231 14.95 11.73 6.84
C LYS A 231 15.31 12.57 8.07
N GLU A 232 15.31 11.96 9.24
CA GLU A 232 15.63 12.61 10.51
C GLU A 232 16.80 11.88 11.19
N ASN A 233 17.82 12.63 11.63
CA ASN A 233 18.95 12.20 12.48
C ASN A 233 19.24 10.68 12.55
N GLY A 234 19.64 10.09 11.41
CA GLY A 234 20.10 8.68 11.33
C GLY A 234 19.04 7.66 10.91
N GLY A 235 17.82 8.06 10.55
CA GLY A 235 16.79 7.17 10.04
C GLY A 235 15.68 7.87 9.25
N TYR A 236 14.64 7.12 8.90
CA TYR A 236 13.44 7.61 8.22
C TYR A 236 12.26 7.60 9.20
N LYS A 237 11.52 8.71 9.24
CA LYS A 237 10.23 8.81 9.94
C LYS A 237 9.13 8.95 8.90
N GLN A 238 8.13 8.06 8.95
CA GLN A 238 7.04 8.00 8.00
C GLN A 238 5.89 8.92 8.41
N TYR A 239 5.52 9.83 7.50
CA TYR A 239 4.43 10.78 7.65
C TYR A 239 3.18 10.37 6.87
N GLY A 240 3.37 9.61 5.78
CA GLY A 240 2.25 9.21 4.92
C GLY A 240 2.36 7.78 4.37
N VAL A 241 1.24 7.30 3.85
CA VAL A 241 1.13 6.06 3.05
C VAL A 241 0.64 6.47 1.66
N VAL A 242 1.35 6.07 0.59
CA VAL A 242 0.96 6.39 -0.80
C VAL A 242 -0.45 5.87 -1.07
N SER A 243 -1.37 6.76 -1.46
CA SER A 243 -2.78 6.43 -1.65
C SER A 243 -3.23 6.62 -3.11
N TRP A 244 -3.33 7.86 -3.60
CA TRP A 244 -3.84 8.17 -4.93
C TRP A 244 -3.32 9.50 -5.50
N GLY A 245 -3.65 9.79 -6.76
CA GLY A 245 -3.40 11.06 -7.44
C GLY A 245 -4.06 11.07 -8.83
N ASP A 246 -4.26 12.25 -9.43
CA ASP A 246 -4.73 12.35 -10.81
C ASP A 246 -3.56 12.18 -11.80
N GLY A 247 -3.38 10.94 -12.28
CA GLY A 247 -2.23 10.54 -13.09
C GLY A 247 -0.94 10.53 -12.26
N CYS A 248 0.21 10.50 -12.94
CA CYS A 248 1.50 10.59 -12.24
C CYS A 248 2.26 11.82 -12.71
N ALA A 249 2.60 12.69 -11.77
CA ALA A 249 3.42 13.89 -12.00
C ALA A 249 2.81 14.85 -13.04
N ARG A 250 1.48 14.88 -13.14
CA ARG A 250 0.76 15.83 -13.98
C ARG A 250 0.81 17.22 -13.35
N LYS A 251 0.77 18.25 -14.19
CA LYS A 251 0.67 19.63 -13.71
C LYS A 251 -0.60 19.81 -12.87
N ASN A 252 -0.45 20.50 -11.74
CA ASN A 252 -1.52 20.81 -10.78
C ASN A 252 -2.24 19.56 -10.24
N ALA A 253 -1.55 18.41 -10.18
CA ALA A 253 -2.03 17.18 -9.55
C ALA A 253 -0.99 16.73 -8.54
N TYR A 254 -1.34 16.80 -7.26
CA TYR A 254 -0.47 16.41 -6.16
C TYR A 254 -0.73 14.96 -5.77
N GLY A 255 0.30 14.23 -5.33
CA GLY A 255 0.09 12.94 -4.69
C GLY A 255 -0.65 13.13 -3.36
N VAL A 256 -1.60 12.24 -3.09
CA VAL A 256 -2.37 12.19 -1.84
C VAL A 256 -1.97 10.93 -1.08
N TYR A 257 -1.71 11.11 0.21
CA TYR A 257 -1.16 10.10 1.10
C TYR A 257 -2.01 10.01 2.36
N ALA A 258 -2.29 8.81 2.88
CA ALA A 258 -2.97 8.69 4.17
C ALA A 258 -2.08 9.21 5.30
N ASN A 259 -2.62 10.07 6.17
CA ASN A 259 -1.87 10.78 7.21
C ASN A 259 -1.51 9.88 8.40
N VAL A 260 -0.27 9.38 8.44
CA VAL A 260 0.20 8.50 9.53
C VAL A 260 0.13 9.18 10.88
N GLY A 261 0.44 10.48 10.98
CA GLY A 261 0.37 11.22 12.24
C GLY A 261 -1.03 11.25 12.84
N TYR A 262 -2.07 11.31 12.00
CA TYR A 262 -3.46 11.22 12.42
C TYR A 262 -3.81 9.82 12.94
N PHE A 263 -3.44 8.76 12.19
CA PHE A 263 -3.78 7.38 12.53
C PHE A 263 -2.93 6.76 13.65
N ASN A 264 -1.77 7.34 13.96
CA ASN A 264 -0.82 6.90 14.99
C ASN A 264 -1.07 7.53 16.38
N GLN A 265 -2.24 8.13 16.58
CA GLN A 265 -2.65 8.64 17.89
C GLN A 265 -3.03 7.50 18.84
N SER A 266 -2.90 7.75 20.15
CA SER A 266 -3.33 6.76 21.14
C SER A 266 -4.84 6.54 21.07
N GLY A 267 -5.26 5.27 21.12
CA GLY A 267 -6.62 4.80 20.94
C GLY A 267 -7.10 4.81 19.49
N ASN A 268 -6.27 5.22 18.52
CA ASN A 268 -6.63 5.27 17.11
C ASN A 268 -6.20 3.99 16.36
N PHE A 269 -6.34 4.00 15.03
CA PHE A 269 -6.17 2.87 14.13
C PHE A 269 -4.87 2.08 14.35
N ILE A 270 -3.70 2.72 14.31
CA ILE A 270 -2.43 1.98 14.36
C ILE A 270 -2.24 1.29 15.72
N GLU A 271 -2.54 1.96 16.83
CA GLU A 271 -2.44 1.34 18.16
C GLU A 271 -3.44 0.18 18.30
N LYS A 272 -4.71 0.38 17.90
CA LYS A 272 -5.77 -0.64 17.99
C LYS A 272 -5.41 -1.91 17.25
N TYR A 273 -4.95 -1.80 16.00
CA TYR A 273 -4.67 -2.95 15.13
C TYR A 273 -3.25 -3.51 15.26
N THR A 274 -2.45 -2.96 16.18
CA THR A 274 -1.14 -3.52 16.55
C THR A 274 -1.06 -3.96 18.01
N ALA A 275 -2.16 -3.89 18.75
CA ALA A 275 -2.27 -4.27 20.16
C ALA A 275 -2.13 -5.78 20.45
N GLY A 276 -2.14 -6.62 19.41
CA GLY A 276 -1.92 -8.06 19.55
C GLY A 276 -3.19 -8.90 19.69
N VAL A 277 -4.38 -8.34 19.51
CA VAL A 277 -5.61 -9.15 19.35
C VAL A 277 -5.76 -9.53 17.89
N SER A 278 -5.48 -10.79 17.56
CA SER A 278 -5.46 -11.29 16.18
C SER A 278 -6.76 -11.99 15.82
N TYR A 279 -7.35 -11.62 14.67
CA TYR A 279 -8.60 -12.17 14.17
C TYR A 279 -8.76 -11.91 12.67
N THR A 280 -9.71 -12.61 12.02
CA THR A 280 -10.06 -12.33 10.63
C THR A 280 -11.07 -11.18 10.55
N GLN A 281 -10.64 -10.01 10.08
CA GLN A 281 -11.52 -8.85 9.96
C GLN A 281 -12.53 -9.00 8.80
N ASN A 282 -12.13 -9.61 7.68
CA ASN A 282 -13.00 -9.73 6.51
C ASN A 282 -13.00 -11.17 6.00
N THR A 283 -14.18 -11.79 5.95
CA THR A 283 -14.43 -13.12 5.36
C THR A 283 -15.19 -12.95 4.05
N ILE A 284 -14.58 -13.36 2.94
CA ILE A 284 -15.14 -13.15 1.60
C ILE A 284 -16.12 -14.26 1.21
N PHE A 285 -17.23 -13.86 0.57
CA PHE A 285 -18.24 -14.70 -0.06
C PHE A 285 -18.38 -14.33 -1.54
N MET A 286 -18.44 -15.35 -2.41
CA MET A 286 -18.49 -15.16 -3.86
C MET A 286 -19.92 -15.31 -4.42
N SER A 287 -20.87 -15.79 -3.61
CA SER A 287 -22.27 -15.98 -3.98
C SER A 287 -23.17 -15.57 -2.80
N LYS A 288 -24.29 -14.91 -3.11
CA LYS A 288 -25.34 -14.59 -2.11
C LYS A 288 -26.21 -15.79 -1.78
N GLU A 289 -26.06 -16.90 -2.50
CA GLU A 289 -26.79 -18.15 -2.26
C GLU A 289 -25.95 -19.15 -1.45
N GLU A 290 -24.69 -18.81 -1.15
CA GLU A 290 -23.77 -19.65 -0.42
C GLU A 290 -24.24 -19.88 1.03
N LYS A 291 -24.28 -21.14 1.44
CA LYS A 291 -24.42 -21.52 2.85
C LYS A 291 -23.15 -22.22 3.27
N ARG A 292 -22.44 -21.64 4.23
CA ARG A 292 -21.10 -22.10 4.61
C ARG A 292 -20.89 -21.98 6.11
N ARG A 293 -20.24 -22.99 6.68
CA ARG A 293 -19.65 -22.91 8.01
C ARG A 293 -18.35 -22.13 7.96
N VAL A 294 -18.25 -21.07 8.77
CA VAL A 294 -17.06 -20.23 8.90
C VAL A 294 -16.49 -20.40 10.30
N SER A 295 -15.18 -20.58 10.38
CA SER A 295 -14.46 -20.65 11.65
C SER A 295 -13.74 -19.33 11.89
N LEU A 296 -13.99 -18.71 13.04
CA LEU A 296 -13.47 -17.39 13.41
C LEU A 296 -12.48 -17.55 14.57
N PRO A 297 -11.18 -17.75 14.29
CA PRO A 297 -10.17 -17.82 15.33
C PRO A 297 -9.90 -16.44 15.92
N LEU A 298 -9.83 -16.36 17.25
CA LEU A 298 -9.29 -15.22 17.99
C LEU A 298 -8.04 -15.68 18.72
N THR A 299 -6.90 -15.07 18.41
CA THR A 299 -5.63 -15.35 19.07
C THR A 299 -5.19 -14.15 19.89
N ASN A 300 -4.92 -14.36 21.17
CA ASN A 300 -4.34 -13.33 22.02
C ASN A 300 -2.81 -13.32 21.88
N ARG A 301 -2.27 -12.36 21.14
CA ARG A 301 -0.83 -12.07 21.02
C ARG A 301 -0.45 -10.78 21.75
N SER A 302 -1.34 -10.23 22.56
CA SER A 302 -1.10 -9.03 23.35
C SER A 302 -0.24 -9.35 24.59
N ASN A 303 -0.07 -8.37 25.46
CA ASN A 303 0.62 -8.52 26.74
C ASN A 303 -0.35 -8.62 27.93
N GLU A 304 -1.65 -8.76 27.69
CA GLU A 304 -2.67 -8.94 28.73
C GLU A 304 -3.66 -10.03 28.36
N ARG A 305 -4.32 -10.62 29.35
CA ARG A 305 -5.45 -11.52 29.13
C ARG A 305 -6.72 -10.70 28.98
N PHE A 306 -7.71 -11.21 28.24
CA PHE A 306 -9.00 -10.53 28.09
C PHE A 306 -10.17 -11.51 27.99
N ASP A 307 -11.35 -11.04 28.34
CA ASP A 307 -12.65 -11.72 28.23
C ASP A 307 -13.47 -11.12 27.08
N ILE A 308 -14.22 -11.95 26.38
CA ILE A 308 -15.34 -11.49 25.56
C ILE A 308 -16.51 -11.12 26.48
N ARG A 309 -17.03 -9.91 26.34
CA ARG A 309 -18.16 -9.37 27.12
C ARG A 309 -19.50 -9.66 26.44
N SER A 310 -19.56 -9.46 25.13
CA SER A 310 -20.78 -9.69 24.36
C SER A 310 -20.43 -9.97 22.90
N ILE A 311 -21.34 -10.66 22.20
CA ILE A 311 -21.27 -10.87 20.76
C ILE A 311 -22.63 -10.47 20.18
N THR A 312 -22.62 -9.58 19.19
CA THR A 312 -23.80 -9.18 18.42
C THR A 312 -23.74 -9.84 17.06
N TRP A 313 -24.74 -10.66 16.76
CA TRP A 313 -24.85 -11.40 15.51
C TRP A 313 -25.71 -10.64 14.49
N PRO A 314 -25.26 -10.52 13.23
CA PRO A 314 -26.11 -10.01 12.16
C PRO A 314 -27.10 -11.08 11.70
N ASP A 315 -28.12 -10.65 10.94
CA ASP A 315 -29.04 -11.59 10.29
C ASP A 315 -28.27 -12.59 9.41
N GLY A 316 -28.77 -13.82 9.33
CA GLY A 316 -28.16 -14.88 8.51
C GLY A 316 -26.88 -15.50 9.09
N VAL A 317 -26.40 -15.08 10.26
CA VAL A 317 -25.27 -15.71 10.96
C VAL A 317 -25.77 -16.38 12.24
N THR A 318 -25.42 -17.64 12.44
CA THR A 318 -25.83 -18.40 13.64
C THR A 318 -24.61 -19.08 14.27
N GLU A 319 -24.41 -18.87 15.57
CA GLU A 319 -23.38 -19.57 16.35
C GLU A 319 -23.66 -21.07 16.38
N VAL A 320 -22.63 -21.88 16.09
CA VAL A 320 -22.68 -23.34 16.13
C VAL A 320 -21.89 -23.86 17.33
N ALA A 321 -20.69 -23.33 17.53
CA ALA A 321 -19.81 -23.68 18.63
C ALA A 321 -18.94 -22.47 18.99
N ASN A 322 -18.67 -22.30 20.28
CA ASN A 322 -17.89 -21.18 20.78
C ASN A 322 -16.96 -21.67 21.90
N SER A 323 -15.65 -21.64 21.63
CA SER A 323 -14.64 -21.97 22.62
C SER A 323 -14.03 -20.74 23.31
N CYS A 324 -14.54 -19.54 23.00
CA CYS A 324 -14.10 -18.25 23.53
C CYS A 324 -14.93 -17.81 24.76
N THR A 325 -15.45 -18.76 25.53
CA THR A 325 -16.36 -18.50 26.68
C THR A 325 -15.65 -18.23 27.99
N THR A 326 -14.33 -18.40 28.04
CA THR A 326 -13.48 -18.12 29.19
C THR A 326 -12.43 -17.09 28.81
N THR A 327 -11.73 -16.56 29.81
CA THR A 327 -10.58 -15.67 29.60
C THR A 327 -9.60 -16.26 28.60
N ILE A 328 -9.23 -15.45 27.61
CA ILE A 328 -8.27 -15.81 26.57
C ILE A 328 -6.88 -15.43 27.09
N GLU A 329 -6.12 -16.43 27.51
CA GLU A 329 -4.77 -16.23 28.04
C GLU A 329 -3.79 -15.78 26.95
N ILE A 330 -2.68 -15.17 27.36
CA ILE A 330 -1.64 -14.70 26.43
C ILE A 330 -1.05 -15.90 25.67
N GLY A 331 -1.07 -15.83 24.35
CA GLY A 331 -0.61 -16.89 23.45
C GLY A 331 -1.69 -17.88 23.03
N ASP A 332 -2.84 -17.90 23.73
CA ASP A 332 -3.91 -18.84 23.43
C ASP A 332 -4.74 -18.39 22.24
N THR A 333 -5.37 -19.38 21.61
CA THR A 333 -6.35 -19.20 20.55
C THR A 333 -7.64 -19.89 20.94
N CYS A 334 -8.75 -19.18 20.80
CA CYS A 334 -10.09 -19.75 20.86
C CYS A 334 -10.75 -19.58 19.49
N THR A 335 -11.88 -20.24 19.28
CA THR A 335 -12.57 -20.25 17.98
C THR A 335 -14.07 -20.15 18.17
N ILE A 336 -14.70 -19.37 17.30
CA ILE A 336 -16.16 -19.30 17.18
C ILE A 336 -16.54 -19.82 15.79
N ASP A 337 -17.24 -20.94 15.74
CA ASP A 337 -17.76 -21.51 14.51
C ASP A 337 -19.20 -21.04 14.30
N VAL A 338 -19.48 -20.53 13.09
CA VAL A 338 -20.78 -20.00 12.71
C VAL A 338 -21.25 -20.62 11.40
N ASP A 339 -22.55 -20.87 11.27
CA ASP A 339 -23.18 -21.13 9.99
C ASP A 339 -23.67 -19.80 9.41
N VAL A 340 -23.30 -19.51 8.16
CA VAL A 340 -23.68 -18.30 7.43
C VAL A 340 -24.61 -18.67 6.29
N ASP A 341 -25.81 -18.08 6.29
CA ASP A 341 -26.74 -18.05 5.16
C ASP A 341 -26.58 -16.71 4.43
N ALA A 342 -25.79 -16.71 3.35
CA ALA A 342 -25.44 -15.48 2.63
C ALA A 342 -26.68 -14.72 2.11
N ALA A 343 -27.78 -15.42 1.83
CA ALA A 343 -28.99 -14.79 1.31
C ALA A 343 -29.68 -13.93 2.36
N ALA A 344 -29.61 -14.35 3.63
CA ALA A 344 -30.11 -13.61 4.78
C ALA A 344 -29.11 -12.55 5.26
N ALA A 345 -27.81 -12.86 5.20
CA ALA A 345 -26.75 -11.93 5.60
C ALA A 345 -26.60 -10.74 4.64
N PHE A 346 -26.88 -10.93 3.35
CA PHE A 346 -26.71 -9.90 2.32
C PHE A 346 -28.03 -9.57 1.62
N PRO A 347 -29.02 -8.97 2.32
CA PRO A 347 -30.29 -8.58 1.72
C PRO A 347 -30.07 -7.55 0.59
N ALA A 348 -31.12 -7.24 -0.18
CA ALA A 348 -31.03 -6.36 -1.34
C ALA A 348 -30.39 -5.00 -0.98
N GLY A 349 -29.28 -4.67 -1.65
CA GLY A 349 -28.52 -3.42 -1.42
C GLY A 349 -27.53 -3.47 -0.25
N GLN A 350 -27.34 -4.63 0.39
CA GLN A 350 -26.30 -4.87 1.37
C GLN A 350 -25.36 -5.96 0.89
N ASP A 351 -24.06 -5.70 1.01
CA ASP A 351 -23.00 -6.63 0.62
C ASP A 351 -22.04 -6.91 1.79
N THR A 352 -22.36 -6.41 2.98
CA THR A 352 -21.61 -6.64 4.20
C THR A 352 -22.55 -6.97 5.36
N ALA A 353 -22.15 -7.93 6.18
CA ALA A 353 -22.80 -8.26 7.45
C ALA A 353 -21.72 -8.30 8.52
N ASN A 354 -22.00 -7.74 9.68
CA ASN A 354 -20.97 -7.49 10.68
C ASN A 354 -21.29 -8.18 12.01
N ILE A 355 -20.32 -8.94 12.52
CA ILE A 355 -20.31 -9.49 13.86
C ILE A 355 -19.50 -8.52 14.73
N GLN A 356 -20.14 -7.95 15.76
CA GLN A 356 -19.47 -7.12 16.75
C GLN A 356 -19.17 -7.95 17.99
N ILE A 357 -17.93 -7.87 18.47
CA ILE A 357 -17.49 -8.53 19.70
C ILE A 357 -16.92 -7.46 20.63
N GLU A 358 -17.54 -7.30 21.80
CA GLU A 358 -17.03 -6.43 22.85
C GLU A 358 -16.07 -7.22 23.75
N THR A 359 -14.95 -6.62 24.13
CA THR A 359 -13.96 -7.22 25.05
C THR A 359 -13.59 -6.25 26.18
N ASP A 360 -12.93 -6.75 27.21
CA ASP A 360 -12.32 -5.91 28.25
C ASP A 360 -10.82 -5.61 28.04
N HIS A 361 -10.28 -5.95 26.87
CA HIS A 361 -8.91 -5.56 26.52
C HIS A 361 -8.79 -4.03 26.56
N THR A 362 -7.72 -3.52 27.17
CA THR A 362 -7.54 -2.08 27.46
C THR A 362 -7.52 -1.20 26.22
N VAL A 363 -6.95 -1.69 25.12
CA VAL A 363 -6.89 -1.02 23.82
C VAL A 363 -8.00 -1.50 22.87
N VAL A 364 -8.32 -2.80 22.86
CA VAL A 364 -9.22 -3.41 21.85
C VAL A 364 -10.57 -3.76 22.47
N SER A 365 -11.31 -2.74 22.90
CA SER A 365 -12.64 -2.92 23.51
C SER A 365 -13.71 -3.44 22.55
N GLU A 366 -13.50 -3.33 21.24
CA GLU A 366 -14.42 -3.78 20.20
C GLU A 366 -13.67 -4.36 18.99
N LEU A 367 -14.08 -5.56 18.56
CA LEU A 367 -13.67 -6.24 17.35
C LEU A 367 -14.83 -6.28 16.36
N SER A 368 -14.54 -5.97 15.10
CA SER A 368 -15.51 -5.89 14.03
C SER A 368 -15.13 -6.90 12.95
N MET A 369 -15.87 -8.00 12.86
CA MET A 369 -15.67 -9.06 11.88
C MET A 369 -16.73 -9.00 10.79
N ASN A 370 -16.32 -8.72 9.56
CA ASN A 370 -17.19 -8.54 8.41
C ASN A 370 -17.26 -9.83 7.59
N MET A 371 -18.47 -10.25 7.28
CA MET A 371 -18.77 -11.10 6.13
C MET A 371 -18.96 -10.17 4.93
N VAL A 372 -18.23 -10.38 3.85
CA VAL A 372 -18.18 -9.46 2.70
C VAL A 372 -18.51 -10.23 1.44
N TYR A 373 -19.58 -9.83 0.76
CA TYR A 373 -19.93 -10.36 -0.56
C TYR A 373 -19.24 -9.57 -1.66
N ILE A 374 -18.56 -10.26 -2.58
CA ILE A 374 -17.93 -9.63 -3.74
C ILE A 374 -18.47 -10.25 -5.02
N THR A 375 -18.89 -9.40 -5.98
CA THR A 375 -19.29 -9.85 -7.31
C THR A 375 -18.09 -9.89 -8.24
N GLU A 376 -17.89 -11.00 -8.96
CA GLU A 376 -17.09 -10.96 -10.19
C GLU A 376 -17.94 -10.27 -11.28
N LYS A 377 -17.70 -9.00 -11.63
CA LYS A 377 -18.12 -8.57 -12.97
C LYS A 377 -17.07 -9.08 -13.95
N LYS A 378 -17.51 -9.96 -14.85
CA LYS A 378 -16.83 -10.19 -16.13
C LYS A 378 -16.60 -8.85 -16.81
N GLN A 379 -15.38 -8.58 -17.25
CA GLN A 379 -15.13 -7.50 -18.20
C GLN A 379 -15.92 -7.77 -19.48
N GLU A 380 -16.96 -6.97 -19.75
CA GLU A 380 -17.41 -6.75 -21.12
C GLU A 380 -16.39 -5.85 -21.81
N GLY A 381 -15.85 -6.35 -22.91
CA GLY A 381 -14.66 -5.80 -23.55
C GLY A 381 -14.82 -4.37 -24.06
N SER A 382 -13.83 -3.54 -23.75
CA SER A 382 -13.35 -2.55 -24.71
C SER A 382 -11.83 -2.73 -24.81
N GLY A 383 -11.37 -3.14 -25.99
CA GLY A 383 -9.96 -3.46 -26.20
C GLY A 383 -9.09 -2.22 -26.12
N LYS A 384 -8.09 -2.25 -25.23
CA LYS A 384 -6.67 -1.95 -25.53
C LYS A 384 -5.76 -2.24 -24.31
N SER A 385 -4.76 -3.07 -24.58
CA SER A 385 -3.49 -3.31 -23.87
C SER A 385 -3.49 -3.57 -22.36
N GLY A 386 -3.51 -4.85 -21.99
CA GLY A 386 -2.39 -5.49 -21.29
C GLY A 386 -1.97 -4.93 -19.92
N GLY A 387 -2.90 -4.85 -18.98
CA GLY A 387 -2.61 -4.74 -17.54
C GLY A 387 -3.25 -5.92 -16.81
N SER A 388 -2.52 -6.59 -15.93
CA SER A 388 -3.05 -7.65 -15.07
C SER A 388 -4.05 -7.02 -14.11
N THR A 389 -5.34 -7.11 -14.44
CA THR A 389 -6.42 -6.68 -13.55
C THR A 389 -6.50 -7.67 -12.41
N SER A 390 -5.96 -7.29 -11.24
CA SER A 390 -6.37 -7.90 -9.98
C SER A 390 -7.88 -7.67 -9.81
N LEU A 391 -8.55 -8.62 -9.16
CA LEU A 391 -9.95 -8.56 -8.74
C LEU A 391 -10.30 -7.25 -8.00
N ALA A 392 -9.29 -6.52 -7.50
CA ALA A 392 -9.36 -5.24 -6.81
C ALA A 392 -10.04 -4.08 -7.59
N MET A 393 -10.07 -4.08 -8.93
CA MET A 393 -10.67 -2.96 -9.69
C MET A 393 -12.21 -2.96 -9.77
N LEU A 394 -12.88 -3.78 -8.96
CA LEU A 394 -14.31 -4.04 -9.08
C LEU A 394 -15.12 -3.71 -7.81
N LEU A 395 -14.58 -2.83 -6.96
CA LEU A 395 -15.18 -2.46 -5.67
C LEU A 395 -15.80 -1.06 -5.75
N LEU A 396 -16.92 -0.93 -6.46
CA LEU A 396 -17.59 0.37 -6.70
C LEU A 396 -18.89 0.61 -5.91
N ALA A 397 -19.16 -0.16 -4.85
CA ALA A 397 -20.36 0.08 -4.03
C ALA A 397 -20.24 -0.21 -2.51
N MET A 398 -19.07 -0.67 -2.03
CA MET A 398 -19.01 -1.48 -0.81
C MET A 398 -18.90 -0.72 0.53
N PHE A 399 -18.56 0.58 0.53
CA PHE A 399 -18.29 1.31 1.78
C PHE A 399 -18.98 2.68 1.89
N GLY A 400 -20.00 2.95 1.05
CA GLY A 400 -20.57 4.30 0.86
C GLY A 400 -22.03 4.52 1.24
N PHE A 401 -22.69 3.62 1.99
CA PHE A 401 -24.11 3.80 2.35
C PHE A 401 -24.40 3.60 3.84
N GLY A 402 -23.98 4.59 4.62
CA GLY A 402 -24.57 4.91 5.92
C GLY A 402 -24.92 6.40 5.98
N LEU A 403 -26.21 6.72 6.05
CA LEU A 403 -26.80 8.06 6.32
C LEU A 403 -26.86 9.08 5.17
N ARG A 404 -27.63 8.76 4.11
CA ARG A 404 -28.35 9.78 3.33
C ARG A 404 -29.81 9.88 3.79
N ALA A 405 -30.04 10.40 5.00
CA ALA A 405 -31.37 10.87 5.39
C ALA A 405 -31.66 12.21 4.70
N LYS A 406 -32.28 12.17 3.51
CA LYS A 406 -32.84 13.36 2.86
C LYS A 406 -34.10 13.82 3.62
N ARG A 407 -33.96 14.97 4.28
CA ARG A 407 -34.86 16.14 4.37
C ARG A 407 -36.36 15.91 4.66
N LYS A 408 -36.87 16.72 5.60
CA LYS A 408 -38.04 17.58 5.34
C LYS A 408 -38.10 18.81 6.26
N ARG A 409 -38.05 19.97 5.60
CA ARG A 409 -38.34 21.37 6.01
C ARG A 409 -37.36 22.08 6.93
#